data_AF-A0A5N4CPM7-F1
#
_entry.id   AF-A0A5N4CPM7-F1
#
_cell.length_a   1.000
_cell.length_b   1.000
_cell.length_c   1.000
_cell.angle_alpha   90.00
_cell.angle_beta   90.00
_cell.angle_gamma   90.00
#
_symmetry.space_group_name_H-M   'P 1'
#
loop_
_entity.id
_entity.type
_entity.pdbx_description
1 polymer ?
#
loop_
_entity_poly.entity_id
_entity_poly.type
_entity_poly.pdbx_seq_one_letter_code
_entity_poly.pdbx_strand_id
1 'polypeptide(L)'
;MKTLLGGRIAPLHGSKGTEAEGPGEGPREEDEEPLLSEPEEDDAEARPLPPVCGSPMRGMWRDEKVALYCDEVLRGCNAEDADDAMTKYLSEKLKLKDKWLGVWKTNPELFFMKYEEASIPFVGILVEVTCKPCPSSSSCFNVTVSIAEPFSSNIANIPRNLVNEILEELEHNVPLLEVYPVEGQDSDLHDIALALEVVRFFYDFLWRDWDDEESCENYAALIEERINLWCDIQDGTIPGPIAQRFKKTLEKYKNKRVELVEYQSNIKEDPSAAEAVECWKKYYEIVMLCGLLKMWEDLRLRVHGPFFPRILRRRKGKRDFGKTITHIVAKVMTTDMVKDLSSDTLLQQHDDLDLALDSCYSGDTVVIFPGEYQAVNLALLTDDIIIKG
;
A
#
# COMPACT_ATOMS: atom_id res chain seq x y z
N MET A 1 5.39 5.03 3.88
CA MET A 1 5.80 6.16 3.02
C MET A 1 4.71 6.53 2.03
N LYS A 2 4.18 5.60 1.21
CA LYS A 2 2.71 5.62 1.03
C LYS A 2 2.07 5.56 2.42
N THR A 3 1.02 6.36 2.65
CA THR A 3 0.43 6.74 3.95
C THR A 3 1.44 7.16 5.04
N LEU A 4 1.72 8.48 5.16
CA LEU A 4 2.15 9.12 6.43
C LEU A 4 2.06 10.68 6.44
N LEU A 5 1.01 11.27 5.86
CA LEU A 5 0.74 12.73 5.93
C LEU A 5 -0.69 13.02 6.41
N GLY A 6 -0.94 12.81 7.71
CA GLY A 6 -2.24 13.09 8.33
C GLY A 6 -2.38 14.56 8.76
N GLY A 7 -3.00 15.39 7.91
CA GLY A 7 -3.38 16.76 8.27
C GLY A 7 -4.53 16.78 9.29
N ARG A 8 -4.35 17.48 10.42
CA ARG A 8 -5.40 17.64 11.45
C ARG A 8 -6.32 18.81 11.14
N ILE A 9 -7.61 18.54 10.90
CA ILE A 9 -8.66 19.56 10.95
C ILE A 9 -9.09 19.77 12.42
N ALA A 10 -9.27 21.03 12.82
CA ALA A 10 -9.73 21.40 14.17
C ALA A 10 -11.21 21.85 14.15
N PRO A 11 -12.04 21.45 15.13
CA PRO A 11 -13.48 21.74 15.10
C PRO A 11 -13.80 23.18 15.55
N LEU A 12 -14.41 23.96 14.66
CA LEU A 12 -15.01 25.25 15.02
C LEU A 12 -16.40 25.06 15.66
N HIS A 13 -16.72 25.92 16.63
CA HIS A 13 -17.99 25.87 17.36
C HIS A 13 -19.14 26.48 16.55
N GLY A 14 -20.31 25.85 16.59
CA GLY A 14 -21.54 26.40 16.01
C GLY A 14 -22.24 27.43 16.90
N SER A 15 -23.18 28.17 16.32
CA SER A 15 -24.12 29.03 17.04
C SER A 15 -25.56 28.81 16.56
N LYS A 16 -26.51 28.95 17.49
CA LYS A 16 -27.96 29.10 17.24
C LYS A 16 -28.26 30.56 16.86
N GLY A 17 -29.42 30.95 16.33
CA GLY A 17 -30.63 30.19 15.95
C GLY A 17 -31.91 30.73 16.63
N THR A 18 -32.83 31.30 15.82
CA THR A 18 -34.18 31.85 16.10
C THR A 18 -34.83 32.14 14.71
N GLU A 19 -36.08 31.82 14.32
CA GLU A 19 -37.43 32.01 14.92
C GLU A 19 -37.83 33.49 15.09
N ALA A 20 -38.98 34.03 14.67
CA ALA A 20 -40.15 33.54 13.89
C ALA A 20 -40.68 34.72 13.00
N GLU A 21 -41.90 34.86 12.43
CA GLU A 21 -43.22 34.19 12.50
C GLU A 21 -44.05 34.53 11.21
N GLY A 22 -45.34 34.12 11.12
CA GLY A 22 -46.30 34.51 10.05
C GLY A 22 -47.40 35.47 10.56
N PRO A 23 -48.66 35.45 10.06
CA PRO A 23 -49.24 34.78 8.89
C PRO A 23 -50.18 35.70 8.03
N GLY A 24 -50.88 35.16 7.01
CA GLY A 24 -52.05 35.84 6.39
C GLY A 24 -52.53 35.24 5.05
N GLU A 25 -53.81 34.85 4.96
CA GLU A 25 -54.43 34.24 3.76
C GLU A 25 -55.23 35.23 2.89
N GLY A 26 -55.38 34.94 1.59
CA GLY A 26 -56.31 35.65 0.68
C GLY A 26 -56.21 35.16 -0.78
N PRO A 27 -57.28 34.56 -1.38
CA PRO A 27 -57.16 33.85 -2.66
C PRO A 27 -57.52 34.67 -3.91
N ARG A 28 -56.78 34.46 -4.99
CA ARG A 28 -57.10 34.69 -6.42
C ARG A 28 -56.38 33.63 -7.24
N GLU A 29 -57.10 32.79 -7.98
CA GLU A 29 -57.52 32.93 -9.39
C GLU A 29 -56.39 32.59 -10.38
N GLU A 30 -56.78 31.96 -11.48
CA GLU A 30 -55.95 31.10 -12.33
C GLU A 30 -55.09 31.89 -13.33
N ASP A 31 -53.80 31.56 -13.43
CA ASP A 31 -52.94 31.81 -14.59
C ASP A 31 -52.00 30.60 -14.77
N GLU A 32 -52.09 29.89 -15.90
CA GLU A 32 -51.20 28.77 -16.24
C GLU A 32 -49.87 29.31 -16.79
N GLU A 33 -48.90 29.63 -15.92
CA GLU A 33 -47.51 29.75 -16.36
C GLU A 33 -46.98 28.35 -16.77
N PRO A 34 -46.36 28.21 -17.96
CA PRO A 34 -45.82 26.93 -18.38
C PRO A 34 -44.66 26.54 -17.48
N LEU A 35 -44.76 25.35 -16.87
CA LEU A 35 -43.68 24.77 -16.06
C LEU A 35 -42.37 24.80 -16.86
N LEU A 36 -41.43 25.62 -16.40
CA LEU A 36 -40.04 25.50 -16.78
C LEU A 36 -39.59 24.11 -16.31
N SER A 37 -39.38 23.21 -17.26
CA SER A 37 -38.67 21.97 -17.01
C SER A 37 -37.28 22.35 -16.49
N GLU A 38 -37.06 22.15 -15.19
CA GLU A 38 -35.72 22.02 -14.66
C GLU A 38 -34.98 20.99 -15.53
N PRO A 39 -33.73 21.24 -15.95
CA PRO A 39 -32.98 20.21 -16.64
C PRO A 39 -32.86 19.03 -15.68
N GLU A 40 -33.27 17.84 -16.12
CA GLU A 40 -32.91 16.61 -15.41
C GLU A 40 -31.39 16.61 -15.28
N GLU A 41 -30.85 16.67 -14.05
CA GLU A 41 -29.42 16.53 -13.86
C GLU A 41 -29.06 15.12 -14.34
N ASP A 42 -28.26 15.04 -15.40
CA ASP A 42 -27.83 13.79 -16.02
C ASP A 42 -27.06 12.94 -14.99
N ASP A 43 -27.78 12.04 -14.30
CA ASP A 43 -27.28 10.88 -13.54
C ASP A 43 -26.69 9.84 -14.51
N ALA A 44 -25.93 10.32 -15.51
CA ALA A 44 -25.34 9.56 -16.58
C ALA A 44 -24.16 8.75 -16.04
N GLU A 45 -24.28 7.42 -16.12
CA GLU A 45 -23.24 6.47 -15.68
C GLU A 45 -21.85 6.87 -16.21
N ALA A 46 -20.87 6.86 -15.31
CA ALA A 46 -19.49 7.23 -15.60
C ALA A 46 -18.93 6.31 -16.69
N ARG A 47 -18.40 6.91 -17.76
CA ARG A 47 -17.87 6.15 -18.91
C ARG A 47 -16.65 5.32 -18.49
N PRO A 48 -16.39 4.17 -19.14
CA PRO A 48 -15.19 3.39 -18.85
C PRO A 48 -13.93 4.22 -19.11
N LEU A 49 -12.95 4.14 -18.20
CA LEU A 49 -11.67 4.83 -18.34
C LEU A 49 -10.95 4.48 -19.66
N PRO A 50 -10.28 5.44 -20.30
CA PRO A 50 -9.35 5.17 -21.39
C PRO A 50 -8.11 4.40 -20.88
N PRO A 51 -7.38 3.70 -21.77
CA PRO A 51 -6.12 3.04 -21.41
C PRO A 51 -5.09 4.05 -20.88
N VAL A 52 -4.48 3.72 -19.76
CA VAL A 52 -3.31 4.44 -19.23
C VAL A 52 -2.04 3.86 -19.81
N CYS A 53 -1.01 4.70 -19.94
CA CYS A 53 0.31 4.30 -20.41
C CYS A 53 0.77 3.02 -19.69
N GLY A 54 1.19 2.05 -20.50
CA GLY A 54 1.88 0.85 -20.01
C GLY A 54 3.13 1.17 -19.18
N SER A 55 3.81 0.11 -18.76
CA SER A 55 5.01 0.14 -17.90
C SER A 55 6.28 0.14 -18.78
N PRO A 56 6.83 1.30 -19.23
CA PRO A 56 8.05 1.32 -20.03
C PRO A 56 9.24 0.65 -19.32
N MET A 57 9.36 0.77 -17.99
CA MET A 57 10.44 0.13 -17.23
C MET A 57 10.38 -1.41 -17.27
N ARG A 58 9.22 -2.02 -17.55
CA ARG A 58 9.11 -3.48 -17.79
C ARG A 58 9.86 -3.91 -19.05
N GLY A 59 9.99 -3.04 -20.05
CA GLY A 59 10.73 -3.32 -21.29
C GLY A 59 12.24 -3.14 -21.16
N MET A 60 12.70 -2.29 -20.24
CA MET A 60 14.13 -1.99 -20.06
C MET A 60 14.93 -3.20 -19.57
N TRP A 61 16.17 -3.31 -20.03
CA TRP A 61 17.17 -4.26 -19.53
C TRP A 61 17.65 -3.90 -18.11
N ARG A 62 18.44 -4.80 -17.51
CA ARG A 62 19.04 -4.64 -16.18
C ARG A 62 19.98 -3.44 -16.16
N ASP A 63 20.95 -3.43 -17.06
CA ASP A 63 21.99 -2.41 -17.18
C ASP A 63 21.42 -1.02 -17.52
N GLU A 64 20.35 -0.97 -18.33
CA GLU A 64 19.62 0.27 -18.64
C GLU A 64 18.94 0.89 -17.40
N LYS A 65 18.42 0.08 -16.48
CA LYS A 65 17.88 0.57 -15.20
C LYS A 65 19.01 1.10 -14.31
N VAL A 66 20.15 0.41 -14.26
CA VAL A 66 21.30 0.84 -13.47
C VAL A 66 21.82 2.18 -13.95
N ALA A 67 22.06 2.33 -15.27
CA ALA A 67 22.49 3.60 -15.85
C ALA A 67 21.48 4.73 -15.59
N LEU A 68 20.18 4.48 -15.78
CA LEU A 68 19.14 5.48 -15.52
C LEU A 68 19.15 5.97 -14.06
N TYR A 69 19.21 5.07 -13.07
CA TYR A 69 19.24 5.52 -11.67
C TYR A 69 20.58 6.12 -11.25
N CYS A 70 21.69 5.45 -11.55
CA CYS A 70 23.00 5.82 -11.00
C CYS A 70 23.65 6.97 -11.78
N ASP A 71 23.57 6.98 -13.11
CA ASP A 71 24.23 7.97 -13.97
C ASP A 71 23.32 9.16 -14.35
N GLU A 72 22.01 8.95 -14.52
CA GLU A 72 21.07 10.00 -14.98
C GLU A 72 20.23 10.65 -13.88
N VAL A 73 19.70 9.89 -12.91
CA VAL A 73 18.80 10.41 -11.86
C VAL A 73 19.58 10.85 -10.61
N LEU A 74 20.26 9.92 -9.94
CA LEU A 74 20.94 10.17 -8.65
C LEU A 74 22.31 10.83 -8.84
N ARG A 75 23.04 10.50 -9.92
CA ARG A 75 24.34 11.10 -10.30
C ARG A 75 25.41 11.09 -9.20
N GLY A 76 25.37 10.09 -8.33
CA GLY A 76 26.27 9.98 -7.17
C GLY A 76 25.92 10.87 -5.99
N CYS A 77 24.65 11.28 -5.82
CA CYS A 77 24.16 11.92 -4.60
C CYS A 77 24.20 10.95 -3.39
N ASN A 78 24.12 11.51 -2.18
CA ASN A 78 23.94 10.70 -0.97
C ASN A 78 22.48 10.23 -0.86
N ALA A 79 22.23 9.30 0.06
CA ALA A 79 20.87 8.85 0.37
C ALA A 79 19.97 9.98 0.90
N GLU A 80 20.54 10.87 1.72
CA GLU A 80 19.89 12.07 2.27
C GLU A 80 19.45 13.07 1.19
N ASP A 81 20.13 13.10 0.03
CA ASP A 81 19.80 13.94 -1.13
C ASP A 81 18.81 13.28 -2.11
N ALA A 82 18.46 12.00 -1.92
CA ALA A 82 17.79 11.21 -2.95
C ALA A 82 16.37 11.70 -3.28
N ASP A 83 15.65 12.27 -2.30
CA ASP A 83 14.33 12.86 -2.51
C ASP A 83 14.41 14.13 -3.37
N ASP A 84 15.43 14.97 -3.14
CA ASP A 84 15.75 16.15 -3.97
C ASP A 84 16.15 15.74 -5.40
N ALA A 85 16.89 14.63 -5.56
CA ALA A 85 17.26 14.09 -6.87
C ALA A 85 16.03 13.60 -7.66
N MET A 86 15.15 12.81 -7.03
CA MET A 86 13.87 12.38 -7.62
C MET A 86 12.97 13.57 -7.95
N THR A 87 12.86 14.52 -7.01
CA THR A 87 12.12 15.77 -7.14
C THR A 87 12.58 16.57 -8.36
N LYS A 88 13.89 16.75 -8.51
CA LYS A 88 14.50 17.48 -9.61
C LYS A 88 14.27 16.78 -10.95
N TYR A 89 14.53 15.47 -11.02
CA TYR A 89 14.35 14.68 -12.25
C TYR A 89 12.90 14.75 -12.75
N LEU A 90 11.93 14.54 -11.85
CA LEU A 90 10.51 14.63 -12.20
C LEU A 90 10.13 16.06 -12.61
N SER A 91 10.60 17.07 -11.88
CA SER A 91 10.37 18.48 -12.19
C SER A 91 11.02 18.94 -13.49
N GLU A 92 12.07 18.29 -13.98
CA GLU A 92 12.66 18.55 -15.30
C GLU A 92 11.81 17.93 -16.43
N LYS A 93 11.21 16.75 -16.21
CA LYS A 93 10.33 16.08 -17.18
C LYS A 93 8.91 16.70 -17.27
N LEU A 94 8.35 17.17 -16.15
CA LEU A 94 7.03 17.83 -16.15
C LEU A 94 7.00 19.16 -16.94
N LYS A 95 8.13 19.87 -17.03
CA LYS A 95 8.27 21.13 -17.78
C LYS A 95 8.05 20.98 -19.29
N LEU A 96 7.97 19.76 -19.80
CA LEU A 96 7.66 19.50 -21.21
C LEU A 96 6.19 19.82 -21.53
N LYS A 97 5.26 19.75 -20.56
CA LYS A 97 3.81 19.78 -20.84
C LYS A 97 2.96 20.31 -19.68
N ASP A 98 2.46 21.53 -19.82
CA ASP A 98 1.62 22.20 -18.81
C ASP A 98 0.28 21.48 -18.51
N LYS A 99 -0.30 20.79 -19.50
CA LYS A 99 -1.60 20.11 -19.41
C LYS A 99 -1.65 18.77 -20.13
N TRP A 100 -2.23 17.76 -19.50
CA TRP A 100 -2.40 16.41 -20.04
C TRP A 100 -3.56 15.65 -19.41
N LEU A 101 -4.12 14.66 -20.12
CA LEU A 101 -5.13 13.74 -19.55
C LEU A 101 -4.47 12.58 -18.81
N GLY A 102 -4.91 12.34 -17.59
CA GLY A 102 -4.47 11.26 -16.73
C GLY A 102 -5.62 10.60 -15.97
N VAL A 103 -5.41 9.38 -15.50
CA VAL A 103 -6.30 8.71 -14.54
C VAL A 103 -5.70 8.85 -13.15
N TRP A 104 -6.34 9.62 -12.28
CA TRP A 104 -6.04 9.61 -10.85
C TRP A 104 -6.58 8.30 -10.26
N LYS A 105 -5.71 7.49 -9.64
CA LYS A 105 -6.05 6.21 -9.01
C LYS A 105 -5.73 6.25 -7.52
N THR A 106 -6.76 6.26 -6.69
CA THR A 106 -6.63 6.48 -5.25
C THR A 106 -7.34 5.42 -4.41
N ASN A 107 -7.17 5.51 -3.09
CA ASN A 107 -7.72 4.59 -2.11
C ASN A 107 -9.26 4.68 -2.05
N PRO A 108 -10.01 3.56 -2.12
CA PRO A 108 -11.47 3.56 -1.97
C PRO A 108 -11.98 4.15 -0.64
N GLU A 109 -11.15 4.20 0.41
CA GLU A 109 -11.48 4.86 1.69
C GLU A 109 -11.84 6.35 1.55
N LEU A 110 -11.34 7.04 0.51
CA LEU A 110 -11.72 8.44 0.24
C LEU A 110 -13.17 8.59 -0.26
N PHE A 111 -13.76 7.53 -0.81
CA PHE A 111 -15.10 7.54 -1.40
C PHE A 111 -16.12 6.69 -0.61
N PHE A 112 -15.67 5.69 0.15
CA PHE A 112 -16.54 4.70 0.77
C PHE A 112 -16.19 4.45 2.24
N MET A 113 -17.05 4.91 3.17
CA MET A 113 -16.91 4.61 4.61
C MET A 113 -16.99 3.10 4.95
N LYS A 114 -17.51 2.29 4.02
CA LYS A 114 -17.60 0.81 4.12
C LYS A 114 -17.50 0.21 2.73
N TYR A 115 -16.47 -0.57 2.49
CA TYR A 115 -16.30 -1.44 1.32
C TYR A 115 -15.62 -2.73 1.77
N GLU A 116 -15.75 -3.80 0.99
CA GLU A 116 -14.92 -4.99 1.17
C GLU A 116 -13.63 -4.79 0.36
N GLU A 117 -12.47 -4.86 1.02
CA GLU A 117 -11.14 -4.57 0.41
C GLU A 117 -10.84 -5.43 -0.83
N ALA A 118 -11.41 -6.63 -0.90
CA ALA A 118 -11.30 -7.53 -2.04
C ALA A 118 -12.19 -7.16 -3.25
N SER A 119 -13.12 -6.21 -3.12
CA SER A 119 -14.11 -5.89 -4.16
C SER A 119 -13.73 -4.70 -5.04
N ILE A 120 -13.01 -3.70 -4.51
CA ILE A 120 -12.57 -2.50 -5.24
C ILE A 120 -11.09 -2.24 -4.91
N PRO A 121 -10.14 -2.46 -5.84
CA PRO A 121 -8.71 -2.30 -5.56
C PRO A 121 -8.22 -0.84 -5.62
N PHE A 122 -8.95 0.05 -6.30
CA PHE A 122 -8.73 1.50 -6.34
C PHE A 122 -9.97 2.19 -6.92
N VAL A 123 -10.17 3.47 -6.61
CA VAL A 123 -11.08 4.36 -7.36
C VAL A 123 -10.26 5.10 -8.41
N GLY A 124 -10.67 5.03 -9.68
CA GLY A 124 -9.97 5.63 -10.81
C GLY A 124 -10.85 6.66 -11.51
N ILE A 125 -10.40 7.91 -11.58
CA ILE A 125 -11.13 9.04 -12.21
C ILE A 125 -10.31 9.62 -13.36
N LEU A 126 -10.93 9.89 -14.50
CA LEU A 126 -10.29 10.63 -15.59
C LEU A 126 -10.24 12.14 -15.29
N VAL A 127 -9.04 12.70 -15.27
CA VAL A 127 -8.77 14.10 -14.95
C VAL A 127 -7.89 14.77 -15.99
N GLU A 128 -8.09 16.08 -16.19
CA GLU A 128 -7.10 16.95 -16.79
C GLU A 128 -6.14 17.41 -15.69
N VAL A 129 -4.86 17.10 -15.86
CA VAL A 129 -3.79 17.55 -14.98
C VAL A 129 -3.29 18.91 -15.45
N THR A 130 -3.11 19.85 -14.53
CA THR A 130 -2.45 21.14 -14.81
C THR A 130 -1.19 21.28 -13.94
N CYS A 131 -0.02 21.15 -14.57
CA CYS A 131 1.28 21.21 -13.92
C CYS A 131 1.71 22.67 -13.63
N LYS A 132 1.01 23.34 -12.71
CA LYS A 132 1.44 24.64 -12.18
C LYS A 132 2.73 24.47 -11.36
N PRO A 133 3.81 25.22 -11.62
CA PRO A 133 4.96 25.27 -10.72
C PRO A 133 4.54 25.90 -9.39
N CYS A 134 4.40 25.10 -8.34
CA CYS A 134 4.13 25.60 -6.99
C CYS A 134 5.43 26.18 -6.40
N PRO A 135 5.52 27.49 -6.11
CA PRO A 135 6.76 28.11 -5.66
C PRO A 135 7.04 27.92 -4.16
N SER A 136 6.20 27.14 -3.46
CA SER A 136 6.13 27.13 -1.98
C SER A 136 5.88 25.77 -1.33
N SER A 137 5.80 24.67 -2.09
CA SER A 137 5.80 23.32 -1.52
C SER A 137 7.18 22.68 -1.65
N SER A 138 7.73 22.16 -0.55
CA SER A 138 8.93 21.32 -0.58
C SER A 138 8.64 19.94 -1.21
N SER A 139 7.40 19.47 -1.15
CA SER A 139 6.94 18.32 -1.93
C SER A 139 6.62 18.73 -3.37
N CYS A 140 7.32 18.11 -4.33
CA CYS A 140 6.99 18.19 -5.76
C CYS A 140 5.88 17.21 -6.19
N PHE A 141 5.44 16.35 -5.26
CA PHE A 141 4.60 15.19 -5.53
C PHE A 141 3.09 15.48 -5.60
N ASN A 142 2.67 16.74 -5.67
CA ASN A 142 1.26 17.13 -5.84
C ASN A 142 1.05 17.88 -7.16
N VAL A 143 -0.09 17.66 -7.82
CA VAL A 143 -0.51 18.42 -9.01
C VAL A 143 -1.96 18.84 -8.90
N THR A 144 -2.28 20.02 -9.44
CA THR A 144 -3.67 20.46 -9.57
C THR A 144 -4.36 19.68 -10.69
N VAL A 145 -5.57 19.19 -10.44
CA VAL A 145 -6.39 18.43 -11.39
C VAL A 145 -7.82 18.97 -11.47
N SER A 146 -8.51 18.67 -12.55
CA SER A 146 -9.96 18.87 -12.68
C SER A 146 -10.58 17.67 -13.41
N ILE A 147 -11.84 17.34 -13.13
CA ILE A 147 -12.57 16.28 -13.85
C ILE A 147 -12.54 16.59 -15.35
N ALA A 148 -12.12 15.62 -16.17
CA ALA A 148 -12.11 15.76 -17.62
C ALA A 148 -13.46 15.35 -18.23
N GLU A 149 -13.78 15.93 -19.40
CA GLU A 149 -14.91 15.50 -20.21
C GLU A 149 -14.48 14.50 -21.30
N PRO A 150 -15.25 13.42 -21.54
CA PRO A 150 -16.45 13.03 -20.79
C PRO A 150 -16.12 12.43 -19.43
N PHE A 151 -16.95 12.68 -18.42
CA PHE A 151 -16.82 12.05 -17.09
C PHE A 151 -16.66 10.53 -17.20
N SER A 152 -15.55 10.01 -16.67
CA SER A 152 -15.13 8.61 -16.83
C SER A 152 -14.52 8.04 -15.54
N SER A 153 -14.88 6.80 -15.20
CA SER A 153 -14.42 6.08 -14.01
C SER A 153 -14.31 4.57 -14.23
N ASN A 154 -13.61 3.86 -13.33
CA ASN A 154 -13.70 2.40 -13.24
C ASN A 154 -14.94 1.92 -12.48
N ILE A 155 -15.66 2.83 -11.81
CA ILE A 155 -16.92 2.57 -11.12
C ILE A 155 -18.03 3.30 -11.88
N ALA A 156 -18.86 2.56 -12.62
CA ALA A 156 -19.90 3.15 -13.48
C ALA A 156 -20.90 4.04 -12.71
N ASN A 157 -21.25 3.65 -11.48
CA ASN A 157 -22.30 4.30 -10.68
C ASN A 157 -21.71 5.27 -9.64
N ILE A 158 -20.52 5.83 -9.87
CA ILE A 158 -19.94 6.84 -8.95
C ILE A 158 -20.55 8.23 -9.25
N PRO A 159 -21.19 8.90 -8.28
CA PRO A 159 -21.80 10.20 -8.53
C PRO A 159 -20.75 11.26 -8.86
N ARG A 160 -20.97 12.04 -9.92
CA ARG A 160 -20.05 13.14 -10.30
C ARG A 160 -19.89 14.16 -9.17
N ASN A 161 -20.99 14.47 -8.46
CA ASN A 161 -20.99 15.46 -7.39
C ASN A 161 -20.12 15.02 -6.20
N LEU A 162 -20.13 13.73 -5.83
CA LEU A 162 -19.20 13.18 -4.84
C LEU A 162 -17.73 13.34 -5.24
N VAL A 163 -17.41 13.18 -6.54
CA VAL A 163 -16.04 13.39 -7.06
C VAL A 163 -15.66 14.88 -7.04
N ASN A 164 -16.61 15.79 -7.31
CA ASN A 164 -16.39 17.23 -7.14
C ASN A 164 -16.14 17.59 -5.68
N GLU A 165 -17.00 17.16 -4.75
CA GLU A 165 -16.88 17.40 -3.30
C GLU A 165 -15.52 16.98 -2.76
N ILE A 166 -15.06 15.77 -3.08
CA ILE A 166 -13.75 15.26 -2.66
C ILE A 166 -12.60 16.04 -3.31
N LEU A 167 -12.73 16.48 -4.56
CA LEU A 167 -11.72 17.35 -5.18
C LEU A 167 -11.74 18.78 -4.62
N GLU A 168 -12.87 19.27 -4.13
CA GLU A 168 -12.94 20.55 -3.40
C GLU A 168 -12.30 20.45 -2.02
N GLU A 169 -12.55 19.38 -1.25
CA GLU A 169 -11.87 19.11 0.02
C GLU A 169 -10.34 18.97 -0.13
N LEU A 170 -9.86 18.45 -1.26
CA LEU A 170 -8.43 18.34 -1.59
C LEU A 170 -7.84 19.61 -2.23
N GLU A 171 -8.56 20.74 -2.26
CA GLU A 171 -8.17 21.99 -2.96
C GLU A 171 -7.77 21.78 -4.44
N HIS A 172 -8.36 20.75 -5.07
CA HIS A 172 -8.03 20.23 -6.40
C HIS A 172 -6.60 19.70 -6.56
N ASN A 173 -5.85 19.47 -5.47
CA ASN A 173 -4.46 19.01 -5.50
C ASN A 173 -4.35 17.54 -5.07
N VAL A 174 -3.98 16.66 -6.01
CA VAL A 174 -3.85 15.22 -5.76
C VAL A 174 -2.38 14.77 -5.85
N PRO A 175 -2.00 13.64 -5.21
CA PRO A 175 -0.66 13.08 -5.34
C PRO A 175 -0.37 12.70 -6.81
N LEU A 176 0.65 13.32 -7.40
CA LEU A 176 1.10 13.08 -8.76
C LEU A 176 1.48 11.60 -9.00
N LEU A 177 2.03 10.93 -7.99
CA LEU A 177 2.35 9.50 -8.06
C LEU A 177 1.09 8.59 -8.02
N GLU A 178 -0.11 9.14 -7.81
CA GLU A 178 -1.40 8.47 -8.04
C GLU A 178 -1.98 8.74 -9.44
N VAL A 179 -1.42 9.66 -10.24
CA VAL A 179 -1.95 10.01 -11.56
C VAL A 179 -1.20 9.28 -12.69
N TYR A 180 -1.92 8.55 -13.53
CA TYR A 180 -1.38 7.72 -14.61
C TYR A 180 -1.73 8.33 -15.97
N PRO A 181 -0.76 8.80 -16.78
CA PRO A 181 -1.04 9.40 -18.09
C PRO A 181 -1.83 8.47 -19.02
N VAL A 182 -2.70 9.03 -19.86
CA VAL A 182 -3.55 8.29 -20.83
C VAL A 182 -2.84 8.09 -22.17
N GLU A 183 -2.96 6.90 -22.75
CA GLU A 183 -2.31 6.53 -24.03
C GLU A 183 -2.85 7.32 -25.23
N GLY A 184 -2.05 7.37 -26.31
CA GLY A 184 -2.46 7.98 -27.59
C GLY A 184 -2.41 9.52 -27.63
N GLN A 185 -1.85 10.16 -26.60
CA GLN A 185 -1.48 11.58 -26.61
C GLN A 185 -0.11 11.79 -27.31
N ASP A 186 0.63 12.85 -26.98
CA ASP A 186 1.90 13.21 -27.62
C ASP A 186 3.14 12.48 -27.06
N SER A 187 4.28 12.67 -27.73
CA SER A 187 5.59 12.11 -27.34
C SER A 187 6.03 12.54 -25.95
N ASP A 188 5.73 13.78 -25.59
CA ASP A 188 6.21 14.42 -24.37
C ASP A 188 5.56 13.79 -23.14
N LEU A 189 4.34 13.27 -23.31
CA LEU A 189 3.66 12.47 -22.30
C LEU A 189 4.26 11.07 -22.10
N HIS A 190 4.95 10.49 -23.09
CA HIS A 190 5.69 9.25 -22.89
C HIS A 190 6.86 9.46 -21.92
N ASP A 191 7.57 10.58 -22.06
CA ASP A 191 8.64 11.01 -21.17
C ASP A 191 8.14 11.27 -19.74
N ILE A 192 6.95 11.88 -19.60
CA ILE A 192 6.27 12.06 -18.29
C ILE A 192 5.83 10.71 -17.71
N ALA A 193 5.26 9.80 -18.51
CA ALA A 193 4.84 8.48 -18.05
C ALA A 193 6.04 7.64 -17.55
N LEU A 194 7.15 7.65 -18.28
CA LEU A 194 8.41 7.04 -17.85
C LEU A 194 8.92 7.68 -16.56
N ALA A 195 8.97 9.02 -16.47
CA ALA A 195 9.45 9.72 -15.28
C ALA A 195 8.64 9.37 -14.02
N LEU A 196 7.31 9.30 -14.16
CA LEU A 196 6.42 8.88 -13.08
C LEU A 196 6.61 7.41 -12.69
N GLU A 197 6.90 6.51 -13.64
CA GLU A 197 7.23 5.12 -13.31
C GLU A 197 8.59 5.01 -12.60
N VAL A 198 9.61 5.74 -13.06
CA VAL A 198 10.95 5.77 -12.46
C VAL A 198 10.89 6.20 -10.99
N VAL A 199 10.11 7.23 -10.68
CA VAL A 199 9.92 7.69 -9.30
C VAL A 199 9.08 6.71 -8.47
N ARG A 200 8.01 6.11 -9.04
CA ARG A 200 7.22 5.05 -8.37
C ARG A 200 8.10 3.84 -8.03
N PHE A 201 8.85 3.33 -9.01
CA PHE A 201 9.72 2.16 -8.87
C PHE A 201 10.81 2.41 -7.82
N PHE A 202 11.34 3.64 -7.73
CA PHE A 202 12.27 4.01 -6.68
C PHE A 202 11.65 3.83 -5.30
N TYR A 203 10.54 4.51 -4.98
CA TYR A 203 9.95 4.41 -3.64
C TYR A 203 9.28 3.05 -3.33
N ASP A 204 8.81 2.31 -4.33
CA ASP A 204 8.18 1.00 -4.13
C ASP A 204 9.20 -0.16 -3.98
N PHE A 205 10.36 -0.08 -4.65
CA PHE A 205 11.32 -1.21 -4.73
C PHE A 205 12.78 -0.88 -4.34
N LEU A 206 13.26 0.36 -4.51
CA LEU A 206 14.67 0.70 -4.31
C LEU A 206 14.95 1.45 -2.99
N TRP A 207 14.18 2.48 -2.67
CA TRP A 207 14.29 3.23 -1.43
C TRP A 207 14.03 2.36 -0.20
N ARG A 208 14.69 2.69 0.92
CA ARG A 208 14.35 2.20 2.26
C ARG A 208 14.33 3.38 3.22
N ASP A 209 13.40 3.36 4.15
CA ASP A 209 13.33 4.27 5.30
C ASP A 209 14.41 3.99 6.36
N TRP A 210 15.57 3.51 5.93
CA TRP A 210 16.82 3.41 6.71
C TRP A 210 18.04 3.88 5.91
N ASP A 211 17.85 4.31 4.65
CA ASP A 211 18.93 4.80 3.79
C ASP A 211 19.41 6.18 4.25
N ASP A 212 18.48 7.00 4.75
CA ASP A 212 18.69 8.30 5.40
C ASP A 212 19.07 8.19 6.89
N GLU A 213 18.72 7.08 7.56
CA GLU A 213 19.14 6.81 8.95
C GLU A 213 20.63 6.41 9.08
N GLU A 214 21.28 5.94 8.02
CA GLU A 214 22.67 5.44 8.04
C GLU A 214 23.53 5.96 6.87
N SER A 215 24.68 6.58 7.16
CA SER A 215 25.60 7.12 6.15
C SER A 215 26.13 6.04 5.19
N CYS A 216 25.75 6.09 3.92
CA CYS A 216 26.22 5.17 2.88
C CYS A 216 27.39 5.76 2.07
N GLU A 217 28.57 5.12 2.09
CA GLU A 217 29.77 5.60 1.37
C GLU A 217 29.62 5.58 -0.17
N ASN A 218 28.70 4.76 -0.71
CA ASN A 218 28.43 4.68 -2.15
C ASN A 218 26.97 4.28 -2.39
N TYR A 219 26.08 5.26 -2.36
CA TYR A 219 24.64 5.05 -2.54
C TYR A 219 24.28 4.50 -3.93
N ALA A 220 25.03 4.89 -4.98
CA ALA A 220 24.82 4.40 -6.33
C ALA A 220 25.03 2.87 -6.44
N ALA A 221 26.07 2.32 -5.81
CA ALA A 221 26.30 0.86 -5.79
C ALA A 221 25.25 0.10 -4.97
N LEU A 222 24.73 0.69 -3.89
CA LEU A 222 23.62 0.11 -3.11
C LEU A 222 22.33 0.05 -3.95
N ILE A 223 22.06 1.09 -4.76
CA ILE A 223 20.93 1.14 -5.68
C ILE A 223 21.09 0.14 -6.83
N GLU A 224 22.28 0.02 -7.42
CA GLU A 224 22.60 -1.03 -8.40
C GLU A 224 22.30 -2.43 -7.83
N GLU A 225 22.76 -2.73 -6.61
CA GLU A 225 22.53 -4.05 -6.01
C GLU A 225 21.06 -4.32 -5.66
N ARG A 226 20.25 -3.29 -5.43
CA ARG A 226 18.78 -3.41 -5.28
C ARG A 226 18.06 -3.59 -6.61
N ILE A 227 18.53 -2.95 -7.68
CA ILE A 227 18.05 -3.21 -9.05
C ILE A 227 18.37 -4.66 -9.43
N ASN A 228 19.58 -5.13 -9.13
CA ASN A 228 19.98 -6.53 -9.31
C ASN A 228 19.08 -7.48 -8.52
N LEU A 229 18.91 -7.28 -7.22
CA LEU A 229 18.01 -8.08 -6.37
C LEU A 229 16.57 -8.11 -6.90
N TRP A 230 16.05 -6.98 -7.41
CA TRP A 230 14.73 -6.94 -8.03
C TRP A 230 14.67 -7.76 -9.32
N CYS A 231 15.64 -7.60 -10.23
CA CYS A 231 15.73 -8.37 -11.46
C CYS A 231 15.86 -9.88 -11.18
N ASP A 232 16.75 -10.28 -10.26
CA ASP A 232 16.96 -11.66 -9.84
C ASP A 232 15.68 -12.33 -9.30
N ILE A 233 14.73 -11.53 -8.78
CA ILE A 233 13.40 -11.99 -8.32
C ILE A 233 12.39 -12.08 -9.48
N GLN A 234 12.47 -11.22 -10.50
CA GLN A 234 11.55 -11.27 -11.65
C GLN A 234 11.94 -12.32 -12.69
N ASP A 235 13.24 -12.48 -12.97
CA ASP A 235 13.77 -13.44 -13.95
C ASP A 235 13.83 -14.89 -13.41
N GLY A 236 13.64 -15.07 -12.10
CA GLY A 236 13.59 -16.37 -11.43
C GLY A 236 14.95 -16.92 -11.00
N THR A 237 16.03 -16.15 -11.15
CA THR A 237 17.38 -16.49 -10.63
C THR A 237 17.33 -16.79 -9.13
N ILE A 238 16.54 -16.03 -8.36
CA ILE A 238 16.16 -16.37 -6.99
C ILE A 238 14.87 -17.20 -7.04
N PRO A 239 14.88 -18.47 -6.62
CA PRO A 239 13.71 -19.34 -6.67
C PRO A 239 12.50 -18.76 -5.93
N GLY A 240 11.30 -18.93 -6.49
CA GLY A 240 10.04 -18.38 -5.96
C GLY A 240 9.86 -18.48 -4.44
N PRO A 241 10.01 -19.66 -3.80
CA PRO A 241 9.91 -19.79 -2.34
C PRO A 241 10.94 -18.97 -1.54
N ILE A 242 12.11 -18.71 -2.13
CA ILE A 242 13.19 -17.91 -1.53
C ILE A 242 12.87 -16.41 -1.72
N ALA A 243 12.41 -16.00 -2.90
CA ALA A 243 11.91 -14.64 -3.13
C ALA A 243 10.71 -14.29 -2.22
N GLN A 244 9.81 -15.24 -1.94
CA GLN A 244 8.71 -15.05 -1.00
C GLN A 244 9.18 -14.85 0.45
N ARG A 245 10.32 -15.45 0.86
CA ARG A 245 10.93 -15.17 2.17
C ARG A 245 11.46 -13.74 2.28
N PHE A 246 12.04 -13.19 1.21
CA PHE A 246 12.41 -11.78 1.16
C PHE A 246 11.17 -10.88 1.29
N LYS A 247 10.14 -11.11 0.46
CA LYS A 247 8.88 -10.35 0.46
C LYS A 247 8.20 -10.34 1.84
N LYS A 248 7.96 -11.51 2.45
CA LYS A 248 7.40 -11.61 3.82
C LYS A 248 8.27 -10.93 4.89
N THR A 249 9.59 -10.85 4.71
CA THR A 249 10.49 -10.15 5.65
C THR A 249 10.38 -8.63 5.50
N LEU A 250 10.31 -8.13 4.27
CA LEU A 250 10.16 -6.69 3.96
C LEU A 250 8.77 -6.17 4.37
N GLU A 251 7.73 -6.96 4.14
CA GLU A 251 6.37 -6.71 4.61
C GLU A 251 6.31 -6.66 6.14
N LYS A 252 6.88 -7.67 6.83
CA LYS A 252 6.95 -7.65 8.30
C LYS A 252 7.73 -6.45 8.83
N TYR A 253 8.80 -6.03 8.17
CA TYR A 253 9.54 -4.81 8.52
C TYR A 253 8.63 -3.56 8.43
N LYS A 254 7.96 -3.36 7.30
CA LYS A 254 7.06 -2.21 7.07
C LYS A 254 5.96 -2.15 8.13
N ASN A 255 5.30 -3.29 8.40
CA ASN A 255 4.24 -3.36 9.41
C ASN A 255 4.78 -3.08 10.82
N LYS A 256 5.98 -3.56 11.16
CA LYS A 256 6.63 -3.30 12.46
C LYS A 256 7.07 -1.84 12.62
N ARG A 257 7.46 -1.12 11.56
CA ARG A 257 7.71 0.33 11.60
C ARG A 257 6.42 1.11 11.89
N VAL A 258 5.31 0.81 11.20
CA VAL A 258 4.00 1.43 11.48
C VAL A 258 3.58 1.18 12.94
N GLU A 259 3.65 -0.06 13.40
CA GLU A 259 3.40 -0.45 14.80
C GLU A 259 4.29 0.28 15.84
N LEU A 260 5.45 0.80 15.47
CA LEU A 260 6.31 1.59 16.35
C LEU A 260 5.89 3.07 16.33
N VAL A 261 5.66 3.65 15.14
CA VAL A 261 5.23 5.03 14.97
C VAL A 261 3.87 5.27 15.64
N GLU A 262 2.91 4.37 15.45
CA GLU A 262 1.61 4.39 16.13
C GLU A 262 1.78 4.32 17.65
N TYR A 263 2.61 3.39 18.14
CA TYR A 263 2.86 3.22 19.57
C TYR A 263 3.47 4.48 20.19
N GLN A 264 4.47 5.08 19.52
CA GLN A 264 5.08 6.34 19.93
C GLN A 264 4.07 7.50 19.91
N SER A 265 3.23 7.61 18.88
CA SER A 265 2.23 8.69 18.77
C SER A 265 1.11 8.64 19.83
N ASN A 266 0.90 7.47 20.45
CA ASN A 266 -0.08 7.27 21.51
C ASN A 266 0.46 7.63 22.92
N ILE A 267 1.77 7.79 23.07
CA ILE A 267 2.40 8.26 24.30
C ILE A 267 2.20 9.79 24.40
N LYS A 268 1.53 10.24 25.46
CA LYS A 268 1.03 11.63 25.58
C LYS A 268 1.94 12.58 26.36
N GLU A 269 2.84 12.03 27.16
CA GLU A 269 3.75 12.73 28.08
C GLU A 269 5.14 12.04 28.02
N ASP A 270 6.03 12.28 28.98
CA ASP A 270 7.29 11.51 29.06
C ASP A 270 7.00 10.01 29.23
N PRO A 271 7.64 9.11 28.45
CA PRO A 271 7.35 7.68 28.49
C PRO A 271 7.76 7.07 29.84
N SER A 272 6.86 6.29 30.46
CA SER A 272 7.22 5.52 31.64
C SER A 272 8.30 4.48 31.34
N ALA A 273 8.99 3.99 32.37
CA ALA A 273 9.99 2.95 32.21
C ALA A 273 9.46 1.66 31.53
N ALA A 274 8.15 1.38 31.63
CA ALA A 274 7.51 0.26 30.94
C ALA A 274 7.31 0.53 29.45
N GLU A 275 6.83 1.72 29.09
CA GLU A 275 6.61 2.13 27.69
C GLU A 275 7.93 2.32 26.95
N ALA A 276 8.94 2.89 27.60
CA ALA A 276 10.31 2.97 27.07
C ALA A 276 10.86 1.57 26.77
N VAL A 277 10.69 0.60 27.68
CA VAL A 277 11.12 -0.79 27.49
C VAL A 277 10.37 -1.49 26.35
N GLU A 278 9.08 -1.22 26.15
CA GLU A 278 8.32 -1.79 25.02
C GLU A 278 8.70 -1.13 23.67
N CYS A 279 8.91 0.19 23.67
CA CYS A 279 9.44 0.94 22.54
C CYS A 279 10.80 0.36 22.09
N TRP A 280 11.72 0.11 23.04
CA TRP A 280 12.99 -0.57 22.77
C TRP A 280 12.79 -1.99 22.18
N LYS A 281 11.85 -2.81 22.69
CA LYS A 281 11.59 -4.15 22.12
C LYS A 281 11.13 -4.07 20.65
N LYS A 282 10.23 -3.14 20.33
CA LYS A 282 9.76 -2.90 18.96
C LYS A 282 10.91 -2.43 18.05
N TYR A 283 11.70 -1.47 18.52
CA TYR A 283 12.89 -0.99 17.80
C TYR A 283 13.92 -2.10 17.54
N TYR A 284 14.23 -2.95 18.52
CA TYR A 284 15.14 -4.08 18.33
C TYR A 284 14.61 -5.12 17.32
N GLU A 285 13.29 -5.35 17.22
CA GLU A 285 12.74 -6.23 16.19
C GLU A 285 12.89 -5.61 14.78
N ILE A 286 12.68 -4.30 14.65
CA ILE A 286 12.90 -3.53 13.42
C ILE A 286 14.36 -3.58 12.96
N VAL A 287 15.32 -3.27 13.85
CA VAL A 287 16.76 -3.29 13.55
C VAL A 287 17.20 -4.68 13.09
N MET A 288 16.72 -5.74 13.73
CA MET A 288 17.02 -7.11 13.33
C MET A 288 16.39 -7.53 11.99
N LEU A 289 15.23 -6.96 11.62
CA LEU A 289 14.61 -7.14 10.30
C LEU A 289 15.35 -6.34 9.22
N CYS A 290 15.80 -5.12 9.53
CA CYS A 290 16.66 -4.30 8.67
C CYS A 290 17.98 -5.03 8.36
N GLY A 291 18.70 -5.52 9.38
CA GLY A 291 19.93 -6.30 9.18
C GLY A 291 19.71 -7.60 8.39
N LEU A 292 18.54 -8.24 8.54
CA LEU A 292 18.13 -9.36 7.70
C LEU A 292 17.96 -8.96 6.22
N LEU A 293 17.36 -7.79 5.96
CA LEU A 293 17.10 -7.28 4.61
C LEU A 293 18.39 -6.80 3.93
N LYS A 294 19.26 -6.08 4.65
CA LYS A 294 20.61 -5.68 4.18
C LYS A 294 21.45 -6.90 3.75
N MET A 295 21.32 -8.05 4.42
CA MET A 295 21.98 -9.28 3.95
C MET A 295 21.48 -9.78 2.58
N TRP A 296 20.24 -9.52 2.15
CA TRP A 296 19.82 -9.84 0.77
C TRP A 296 20.42 -8.88 -0.26
N GLU A 297 20.71 -7.65 0.17
CA GLU A 297 21.25 -6.58 -0.67
C GLU A 297 22.78 -6.76 -0.86
N ASP A 298 23.51 -7.35 0.12
CA ASP A 298 24.96 -7.64 0.05
C ASP A 298 25.31 -9.10 -0.36
N LEU A 299 24.49 -10.12 -0.03
CA LEU A 299 24.87 -11.52 -0.27
C LEU A 299 24.92 -11.88 -1.76
N ARG A 300 26.13 -12.05 -2.29
CA ARG A 300 26.42 -12.66 -3.61
C ARG A 300 25.89 -14.10 -3.82
N LEU A 301 25.19 -14.67 -2.83
CA LEU A 301 24.50 -15.97 -2.86
C LEU A 301 22.98 -15.83 -2.64
N ARG A 302 22.36 -14.75 -3.16
CA ARG A 302 20.90 -14.47 -3.08
C ARG A 302 20.02 -15.68 -3.42
N VAL A 303 20.47 -16.53 -4.35
CA VAL A 303 19.83 -17.77 -4.80
C VAL A 303 19.53 -18.80 -3.68
N HIS A 304 20.19 -18.67 -2.52
CA HIS A 304 19.89 -19.45 -1.30
C HIS A 304 19.17 -18.60 -0.24
N GLY A 305 19.48 -17.30 -0.19
CA GLY A 305 19.01 -16.34 0.79
C GLY A 305 19.62 -16.54 2.19
N PRO A 306 19.71 -15.49 3.03
CA PRO A 306 20.16 -15.63 4.41
C PRO A 306 19.23 -16.58 5.19
N PHE A 307 19.78 -17.44 6.05
CA PHE A 307 18.98 -18.27 6.95
C PHE A 307 18.29 -17.37 8.00
N PHE A 308 16.97 -17.48 8.15
CA PHE A 308 16.22 -16.67 9.10
C PHE A 308 16.63 -17.01 10.55
N PRO A 309 17.26 -16.08 11.32
CA PRO A 309 17.89 -16.38 12.60
C PRO A 309 16.95 -17.02 13.62
N ARG A 310 17.42 -18.06 14.32
CA ARG A 310 16.65 -18.73 15.38
C ARG A 310 16.25 -17.81 16.54
N ILE A 311 16.95 -16.68 16.73
CA ILE A 311 16.60 -15.67 17.74
C ILE A 311 15.36 -14.82 17.34
N LEU A 312 15.07 -14.69 16.05
CA LEU A 312 13.87 -14.00 15.53
C LEU A 312 12.68 -14.94 15.37
N ARG A 313 12.91 -16.25 15.46
CA ARG A 313 11.89 -17.29 15.61
C ARG A 313 11.35 -17.32 17.04
N ARG A 314 10.67 -16.24 17.45
CA ARG A 314 9.90 -16.26 18.70
C ARG A 314 8.82 -17.33 18.62
N ARG A 315 8.62 -18.06 19.71
CA ARG A 315 7.42 -18.87 19.95
C ARG A 315 6.25 -17.93 20.22
N LYS A 316 5.06 -18.26 19.71
CA LYS A 316 3.82 -17.61 20.15
C LYS A 316 3.53 -17.92 21.62
N GLY A 317 4.03 -19.05 22.11
CA GLY A 317 3.85 -19.48 23.50
C GLY A 317 2.47 -20.12 23.70
N LYS A 318 1.90 -20.00 24.89
CA LYS A 318 0.55 -20.52 25.17
C LYS A 318 -0.50 -19.50 24.75
N ARG A 319 -1.68 -19.98 24.32
CA ARG A 319 -2.85 -19.15 24.05
C ARG A 319 -3.35 -18.49 25.34
N ASP A 320 -3.91 -17.27 25.26
CA ASP A 320 -4.31 -16.47 26.43
C ASP A 320 -5.39 -17.15 27.29
N PHE A 321 -6.28 -17.92 26.66
CA PHE A 321 -7.30 -18.73 27.32
C PHE A 321 -6.79 -20.07 27.87
N GLY A 322 -5.47 -20.32 27.82
CA GLY A 322 -4.77 -21.41 28.51
C GLY A 322 -4.98 -22.82 27.98
N LYS A 323 -5.97 -23.05 27.11
CA LYS A 323 -6.23 -24.34 26.46
C LYS A 323 -5.46 -24.48 25.14
N THR A 324 -5.23 -25.73 24.73
CA THR A 324 -4.66 -26.08 23.43
C THR A 324 -5.75 -26.47 22.43
N ILE A 325 -5.42 -26.42 21.15
CA ILE A 325 -6.28 -26.79 20.02
C ILE A 325 -5.68 -28.00 19.27
N THR A 326 -6.54 -28.87 18.75
CA THR A 326 -6.19 -29.87 17.75
C THR A 326 -6.60 -29.37 16.37
N HIS A 327 -5.60 -29.01 15.57
CA HIS A 327 -5.76 -28.58 14.18
C HIS A 327 -5.90 -29.83 13.29
N ILE A 328 -6.99 -29.94 12.56
CA ILE A 328 -7.28 -31.04 11.63
C ILE A 328 -7.01 -30.54 10.22
N VAL A 329 -6.05 -31.14 9.51
CA VAL A 329 -5.72 -30.80 8.13
C VAL A 329 -6.33 -31.85 7.21
N ALA A 330 -7.40 -31.49 6.51
CA ALA A 330 -8.17 -32.38 5.64
C ALA A 330 -8.99 -31.60 4.61
N LYS A 331 -8.79 -31.90 3.31
CA LYS A 331 -9.57 -31.31 2.19
C LYS A 331 -11.05 -31.68 2.23
N VAL A 332 -11.39 -32.84 2.80
CA VAL A 332 -12.76 -33.29 3.09
C VAL A 332 -12.71 -33.99 4.44
N MET A 333 -13.67 -33.68 5.32
CA MET A 333 -13.78 -34.27 6.65
C MET A 333 -15.10 -35.03 6.79
N THR A 334 -15.07 -36.17 7.46
CA THR A 334 -16.25 -36.94 7.89
C THR A 334 -16.34 -36.95 9.41
N THR A 335 -17.54 -37.17 9.96
CA THR A 335 -17.72 -37.32 11.41
C THR A 335 -16.95 -38.52 11.96
N ASP A 336 -16.76 -39.57 11.17
CA ASP A 336 -15.96 -40.74 11.50
C ASP A 336 -14.50 -40.42 11.81
N MET A 337 -13.90 -39.45 11.12
CA MET A 337 -12.49 -39.05 11.29
C MET A 337 -12.20 -38.40 12.67
N VAL A 338 -13.22 -38.04 13.45
CA VAL A 338 -13.06 -37.41 14.77
C VAL A 338 -13.69 -38.21 15.92
N LYS A 339 -14.20 -39.42 15.67
CA LYS A 339 -14.86 -40.26 16.70
C LYS A 339 -13.94 -40.64 17.87
N ASP A 340 -12.64 -40.76 17.63
CA ASP A 340 -11.65 -41.18 18.63
C ASP A 340 -11.05 -39.99 19.43
N LEU A 341 -11.54 -38.77 19.22
CA LEU A 341 -11.12 -37.58 19.96
C LEU A 341 -12.01 -37.37 21.20
N SER A 342 -11.43 -36.84 22.27
CA SER A 342 -12.19 -36.55 23.51
C SER A 342 -13.23 -35.46 23.27
N SER A 343 -14.39 -35.55 23.95
CA SER A 343 -15.47 -34.55 23.93
C SER A 343 -15.00 -33.13 24.25
N ASP A 344 -13.93 -33.03 25.04
CA ASP A 344 -13.43 -31.77 25.59
C ASP A 344 -12.34 -31.16 24.69
N THR A 345 -12.02 -31.81 23.57
CA THR A 345 -10.99 -31.38 22.61
C THR A 345 -11.50 -30.21 21.77
N LEU A 346 -10.79 -29.07 21.82
CA LEU A 346 -11.04 -27.97 20.88
C LEU A 346 -10.48 -28.34 19.50
N LEU A 347 -11.34 -28.35 18.48
CA LEU A 347 -10.98 -28.70 17.11
C LEU A 347 -11.03 -27.46 16.20
N GLN A 348 -10.10 -27.37 15.25
CA GLN A 348 -10.15 -26.40 14.16
C GLN A 348 -9.77 -27.11 12.85
N GLN A 349 -10.66 -27.13 11.86
CA GLN A 349 -10.36 -27.69 10.54
C GLN A 349 -9.63 -26.67 9.66
N HIS A 350 -8.69 -27.17 8.87
CA HIS A 350 -7.99 -26.47 7.79
C HIS A 350 -7.95 -27.41 6.56
N ASP A 351 -8.05 -26.84 5.36
CA ASP A 351 -7.84 -27.55 4.09
C ASP A 351 -6.37 -27.50 3.62
N ASP A 352 -5.68 -26.42 4.00
CA ASP A 352 -4.23 -26.22 3.84
C ASP A 352 -3.43 -26.48 5.14
N LEU A 353 -2.20 -26.98 4.98
CA LEU A 353 -1.31 -27.29 6.09
C LEU A 353 -0.54 -26.06 6.60
N ASP A 354 -0.10 -25.16 5.73
CA ASP A 354 0.66 -23.97 6.16
C ASP A 354 -0.24 -23.00 6.94
N LEU A 355 -1.53 -22.88 6.60
CA LEU A 355 -2.54 -22.20 7.43
C LEU A 355 -2.72 -22.83 8.82
N ALA A 356 -2.68 -24.16 8.92
CA ALA A 356 -2.78 -24.86 10.19
C ALA A 356 -1.54 -24.60 11.07
N LEU A 357 -0.34 -24.65 10.49
CA LEU A 357 0.92 -24.35 11.19
C LEU A 357 0.99 -22.87 11.63
N ASP A 358 0.54 -21.95 10.78
CA ASP A 358 0.44 -20.52 11.10
C ASP A 358 -0.63 -20.24 12.18
N SER A 359 -1.61 -21.13 12.35
CA SER A 359 -2.63 -21.07 13.41
C SER A 359 -2.22 -21.69 14.75
N CYS A 360 -1.19 -22.54 14.79
CA CYS A 360 -0.75 -23.28 15.99
C CYS A 360 -0.05 -22.41 17.05
N TYR A 361 -0.15 -22.80 18.32
CA TYR A 361 0.56 -22.26 19.50
C TYR A 361 1.26 -23.40 20.27
N SER A 362 2.18 -23.08 21.19
CA SER A 362 2.90 -24.09 21.98
C SER A 362 1.95 -24.93 22.85
N GLY A 363 1.97 -26.24 22.64
CA GLY A 363 1.09 -27.25 23.24
C GLY A 363 0.02 -27.81 22.29
N ASP A 364 -0.19 -27.18 21.13
CA ASP A 364 -1.20 -27.62 20.16
C ASP A 364 -0.78 -28.91 19.42
N THR A 365 -1.77 -29.59 18.85
CA THR A 365 -1.58 -30.80 18.03
C THR A 365 -2.07 -30.54 16.61
N VAL A 366 -1.35 -31.01 15.60
CA VAL A 366 -1.78 -31.04 14.20
C VAL A 366 -2.01 -32.49 13.80
N VAL A 367 -3.16 -32.79 13.22
CA VAL A 367 -3.52 -34.12 12.70
C VAL A 367 -3.77 -33.97 11.20
N ILE A 368 -2.86 -34.50 10.40
CA ILE A 368 -2.90 -34.46 8.94
C ILE A 368 -3.56 -35.73 8.44
N PHE A 369 -4.72 -35.63 7.79
CA PHE A 369 -5.39 -36.79 7.20
C PHE A 369 -4.86 -37.10 5.80
N PRO A 370 -4.94 -38.37 5.33
CA PRO A 370 -4.34 -38.79 4.07
C PRO A 370 -4.66 -37.89 2.87
N GLY A 371 -3.61 -37.36 2.23
CA GLY A 371 -3.69 -36.45 1.09
C GLY A 371 -2.34 -35.82 0.75
N GLU A 372 -2.31 -35.03 -0.31
CA GLU A 372 -1.14 -34.22 -0.71
C GLU A 372 -1.34 -32.76 -0.29
N TYR A 373 -0.38 -32.22 0.45
CA TYR A 373 -0.36 -30.86 1.00
C TYR A 373 1.00 -30.20 0.75
N GLN A 374 1.02 -28.88 0.60
CA GLN A 374 2.26 -28.11 0.65
C GLN A 374 2.64 -27.84 2.12
N ALA A 375 3.92 -27.58 2.38
CA ALA A 375 4.47 -27.48 3.73
C ALA A 375 5.62 -26.45 3.82
N VAL A 376 5.43 -25.29 3.19
CA VAL A 376 6.45 -24.23 3.05
C VAL A 376 6.84 -23.65 4.40
N ASN A 377 5.88 -23.53 5.33
CA ASN A 377 6.08 -22.99 6.67
C ASN A 377 6.57 -24.05 7.67
N LEU A 378 6.61 -25.34 7.33
CA LEU A 378 7.17 -26.40 8.19
C LEU A 378 8.64 -26.11 8.55
N ALA A 379 9.40 -25.58 7.59
CA ALA A 379 10.78 -25.13 7.81
C ALA A 379 10.90 -23.85 8.66
N LEU A 380 9.79 -23.16 8.95
CA LEU A 380 9.72 -21.92 9.73
C LEU A 380 9.26 -22.13 11.19
N LEU A 381 8.72 -23.30 11.54
CA LEU A 381 8.22 -23.64 12.88
C LEU A 381 9.19 -23.28 14.02
N THR A 382 8.58 -22.93 15.16
CA THR A 382 9.27 -22.40 16.36
C THR A 382 8.63 -22.96 17.66
N ASP A 383 7.30 -22.99 17.70
CA ASP A 383 6.47 -23.45 18.82
C ASP A 383 6.60 -24.94 19.10
N ASP A 384 6.27 -25.31 20.34
CA ASP A 384 6.37 -26.68 20.85
C ASP A 384 5.08 -27.45 20.54
N ILE A 385 4.99 -28.09 19.37
CA ILE A 385 3.76 -28.71 18.85
C ILE A 385 3.93 -30.17 18.46
N ILE A 386 2.83 -30.93 18.48
CA ILE A 386 2.81 -32.34 18.10
C ILE A 386 2.16 -32.47 16.71
N ILE A 387 2.92 -32.89 15.69
CA ILE A 387 2.37 -33.22 14.37
C ILE A 387 2.16 -34.73 14.26
N LYS A 388 1.00 -35.15 13.74
CA LYS A 388 0.59 -36.53 13.49
C LYS A 388 0.05 -36.66 12.05
N GLY A 389 0.17 -37.85 11.48
CA GLY A 389 -0.42 -38.29 10.21
C GLY A 389 -0.54 -39.81 10.16
#